data_AF-A0AAD7C4S7-F1
#
_entry.id   AF-A0AAD7C4S7-F1
#
_cell.length_a   1.000
_cell.length_b   1.000
_cell.length_c   1.000
_cell.angle_alpha   90.00
_cell.angle_beta   90.00
_cell.angle_gamma   90.00
#
_symmetry.space_group_name_H-M   'P 1'
#
loop_
_entity.id
_entity.type
_entity.pdbx_description
1 polymer ?
#
loop_
_entity_poly.entity_id
_entity_poly.type
_entity_poly.pdbx_seq_one_letter_code
_entity_poly.pdbx_strand_id
1 'polypeptide(L)'
;LWFNQTSCAGCADVPDAKFALQNTWTAALYLADIGSMSVTMKFSGTAIYVFFIIPNFAADSGLASVVRCDFFIDGADVGTFTHDSDGSSQFSYNTLVYQNTTIPDGDHVLLIETTGADPAIIIFDYVLYT
;
A
#
# COMPACT_ATOMS: atom_id res chain seq x y z
N LEU A 1 4.26 9.97 -8.38
CA LEU A 1 3.26 11.03 -8.07
C LEU A 1 2.16 10.39 -7.24
N TRP A 2 1.70 11.04 -6.17
CA TRP A 2 0.62 10.54 -5.31
C TRP A 2 -0.74 11.04 -5.79
N PHE A 3 -1.72 10.14 -5.81
CA PHE A 3 -3.09 10.39 -6.21
C PHE A 3 -4.05 9.87 -5.16
N ASN A 4 -5.28 10.37 -5.17
CA ASN A 4 -6.35 9.89 -4.32
C ASN A 4 -7.65 9.80 -5.12
N GLN A 5 -8.72 9.38 -4.47
CA GLN A 5 -10.04 9.20 -5.06
C GLN A 5 -10.63 10.46 -5.72
N THR A 6 -10.13 11.65 -5.38
CA THR A 6 -10.57 12.93 -5.96
C THR A 6 -9.62 13.53 -6.98
N SER A 7 -8.32 13.24 -6.90
CA SER A 7 -7.29 13.84 -7.75
C SER A 7 -6.95 13.02 -8.99
N CYS A 8 -7.48 11.79 -9.10
CA CYS A 8 -7.25 10.90 -10.25
C CYS A 8 -8.24 11.12 -11.41
N ALA A 9 -8.42 12.38 -11.85
CA ALA A 9 -9.28 12.68 -13.00
C ALA A 9 -8.60 12.22 -14.32
N GLY A 10 -9.01 11.06 -14.83
CA GLY A 10 -8.47 10.46 -16.07
C GLY A 10 -7.57 9.23 -15.87
N CYS A 11 -7.43 8.76 -14.63
CA CYS A 11 -6.80 7.48 -14.36
C CYS A 11 -7.70 6.34 -14.84
N ALA A 12 -7.18 5.47 -15.71
CA ALA A 12 -7.86 4.25 -16.09
C ALA A 12 -7.92 3.30 -14.88
N ASP A 13 -9.05 2.60 -14.75
CA ASP A 13 -9.26 1.52 -13.78
C ASP A 13 -8.74 1.85 -12.37
N VAL A 14 -9.45 2.76 -11.70
CA VAL A 14 -9.21 3.11 -10.29
C VAL A 14 -10.15 2.32 -9.36
N PRO A 15 -9.75 2.08 -8.09
CA PRO A 15 -10.65 1.46 -7.11
C PRO A 15 -11.91 2.30 -6.88
N ASP A 16 -13.07 1.64 -6.78
CA ASP A 16 -14.30 2.29 -6.33
C ASP A 16 -14.17 2.59 -4.84
N ALA A 17 -14.14 3.88 -4.52
CA ALA A 17 -13.99 4.38 -3.16
C ALA A 17 -15.04 3.81 -2.21
N LYS A 18 -16.24 3.43 -2.67
CA LYS A 18 -17.30 2.87 -1.81
C LYS A 18 -16.92 1.59 -1.08
N PHE A 19 -15.91 0.88 -1.56
CA PHE A 19 -15.40 -0.35 -0.93
C PHE A 19 -14.15 -0.10 -0.07
N ALA A 20 -13.57 1.11 -0.14
CA ALA A 20 -12.47 1.55 0.70
C ALA A 20 -12.98 2.08 2.04
N LEU A 21 -12.13 2.06 3.07
CA LEU A 21 -12.53 2.57 4.38
C LEU A 21 -12.78 4.09 4.29
N GLN A 22 -13.90 4.52 4.86
CA GLN A 22 -14.35 5.93 4.83
C GLN A 22 -14.47 6.54 3.42
N ASN A 23 -14.58 5.72 2.38
CA ASN A 23 -14.57 6.15 1.00
C ASN A 23 -13.29 6.89 0.58
N THR A 24 -12.14 6.51 1.15
CA THR A 24 -10.85 7.15 0.86
C THR A 24 -9.79 6.12 0.52
N TRP A 25 -8.91 6.46 -0.42
CA TRP A 25 -7.69 5.72 -0.67
C TRP A 25 -6.62 6.67 -1.21
N THR A 26 -5.36 6.32 -1.03
CA THR A 26 -4.22 7.06 -1.58
C THR A 26 -3.31 6.10 -2.34
N ALA A 27 -3.00 6.44 -3.58
CA ALA A 27 -2.24 5.57 -4.48
C ALA A 27 -1.01 6.27 -5.03
N ALA A 28 0.04 5.50 -5.30
CA ALA A 28 1.16 5.95 -6.11
C ALA A 28 1.81 4.79 -6.85
N LEU A 29 2.32 5.13 -8.04
CA LEU A 29 3.14 4.24 -8.86
C LEU A 29 4.62 4.56 -8.61
N TYR A 30 5.35 3.55 -8.15
CA TYR A 30 6.80 3.53 -8.09
C TYR A 30 7.38 3.23 -9.47
N LEU A 31 8.40 3.98 -9.86
CA LEU A 31 9.26 3.74 -11.02
C LEU A 31 10.70 3.85 -10.54
N ALA A 32 11.61 3.01 -11.04
CA ALA A 32 12.96 2.90 -10.50
C ALA A 32 13.76 4.21 -10.53
N ASP A 33 13.44 5.14 -11.45
CA ASP A 33 14.10 6.43 -11.60
C ASP A 33 13.81 7.43 -10.47
N ILE A 34 12.76 7.21 -9.67
CA ILE A 34 12.43 8.08 -8.53
C ILE A 34 13.19 7.71 -7.25
N GLY A 35 13.95 6.61 -7.26
CA GLY A 35 14.73 6.12 -6.11
C GLY A 35 13.88 5.31 -5.13
N SER A 36 13.02 5.98 -4.36
CA SER A 36 12.08 5.33 -3.43
C SER A 36 10.74 6.04 -3.35
N MET A 37 9.72 5.31 -2.87
CA MET A 37 8.38 5.82 -2.60
C MET A 37 7.93 5.30 -1.24
N SER A 38 7.36 6.16 -0.40
CA SER A 38 7.04 5.77 0.97
C SER A 38 5.75 6.36 1.52
N VAL A 39 5.13 5.59 2.42
CA VAL A 39 4.08 6.05 3.36
C VAL A 39 4.69 6.07 4.75
N THR A 40 4.47 7.14 5.50
CA THR A 40 4.98 7.27 6.88
C THR A 40 3.88 7.73 7.80
N MET A 41 3.77 7.08 8.96
CA MET A 41 2.83 7.49 10.00
C MET A 41 3.38 7.26 11.40
N LYS A 42 2.87 8.04 12.35
CA LYS A 42 3.12 7.83 13.78
C LYS A 42 1.92 7.13 14.40
N PHE A 43 2.16 6.23 15.33
CA PHE A 43 1.12 5.59 16.14
C PHE A 43 1.62 5.39 17.56
N SER A 44 0.69 5.22 18.50
CA SER A 44 0.99 4.89 19.89
C SER A 44 0.22 3.62 20.22
N GLY A 45 0.90 2.57 20.68
CA GLY A 45 0.25 1.29 20.91
C GLY A 45 1.18 0.08 20.85
N THR A 46 0.56 -1.09 20.93
CA THR A 46 1.22 -2.42 21.04
C THR A 46 0.96 -3.33 19.83
N ALA A 47 0.04 -2.92 18.94
CA ALA A 47 -0.23 -3.64 17.70
C ALA A 47 -0.54 -2.70 16.53
N ILE A 48 -0.24 -3.15 15.32
CA ILE A 48 -0.55 -2.46 14.07
C ILE A 48 -0.96 -3.45 12.97
N TYR A 49 -1.89 -3.03 12.13
CA TYR A 49 -2.43 -3.78 10.99
C TYR A 49 -2.58 -2.84 9.81
N VAL A 50 -1.95 -3.16 8.68
CA VAL A 50 -1.93 -2.31 7.47
C VAL A 50 -2.75 -2.98 6.37
N PHE A 51 -3.65 -2.21 5.77
CA PHE A 51 -4.57 -2.68 4.74
C PHE A 51 -4.42 -1.90 3.45
N PHE A 52 -4.25 -2.62 2.34
CA PHE A 52 -4.21 -2.08 0.99
C PHE A 52 -5.41 -2.53 0.17
N ILE A 53 -5.59 -1.85 -0.96
CA ILE A 53 -6.40 -2.31 -2.09
C ILE A 53 -5.44 -2.88 -3.13
N ILE A 54 -5.67 -4.13 -3.56
CA ILE A 54 -4.76 -4.82 -4.48
C ILE A 54 -5.36 -4.86 -5.90
N PRO A 55 -4.72 -4.23 -6.89
CA PRO A 55 -5.10 -4.37 -8.30
C PRO A 55 -4.65 -5.72 -8.87
N ASN A 56 -5.53 -6.39 -9.64
CA ASN A 56 -5.22 -7.66 -10.29
C ASN A 56 -5.46 -7.64 -11.81
N PHE A 57 -4.88 -6.68 -12.53
CA PHE A 57 -4.96 -6.62 -13.99
C PHE A 57 -4.00 -7.61 -14.65
N ALA A 58 -4.40 -8.15 -15.81
CA ALA A 58 -3.54 -9.04 -16.59
C ALA A 58 -2.25 -8.33 -17.03
N ALA A 59 -1.14 -9.06 -17.15
CA ALA A 59 0.17 -8.47 -17.47
C ALA A 59 0.21 -7.74 -18.82
N ASP A 60 -0.64 -8.11 -19.76
CA ASP A 60 -0.79 -7.51 -21.09
C ASP A 60 -1.77 -6.33 -21.15
N SER A 61 -2.41 -5.97 -20.02
CA SER A 61 -3.36 -4.84 -19.95
C SER A 61 -2.70 -3.47 -20.06
N GLY A 62 -1.39 -3.38 -19.80
CA GLY A 62 -0.68 -2.11 -19.66
C GLY A 62 -0.95 -1.37 -18.34
N LEU A 63 -1.70 -1.97 -17.42
CA LEU A 63 -2.02 -1.43 -16.10
C LEU A 63 -1.07 -1.99 -15.03
N ALA A 64 -0.76 -1.19 -14.00
CA ALA A 64 0.09 -1.62 -12.90
C ALA A 64 -0.67 -2.57 -11.96
N SER A 65 -0.10 -3.73 -11.66
CA SER A 65 -0.67 -4.71 -10.71
C SER A 65 0.32 -5.40 -9.79
N VAL A 66 1.61 -5.10 -9.95
CA VAL A 66 2.64 -5.57 -9.01
C VAL A 66 2.58 -4.67 -7.77
N VAL A 67 2.41 -5.28 -6.59
CA VAL A 67 2.49 -4.58 -5.31
C VAL A 67 3.71 -5.10 -4.56
N ARG A 68 4.57 -4.20 -4.11
CA ARG A 68 5.78 -4.55 -3.34
C ARG A 68 6.15 -3.44 -2.38
N CYS A 69 6.37 -3.77 -1.12
CA CYS A 69 6.92 -2.84 -0.15
C CYS A 69 7.54 -3.56 1.05
N ASP A 70 8.46 -2.86 1.70
CA ASP A 70 9.08 -3.25 2.97
C ASP A 70 8.49 -2.38 4.09
N PHE A 71 8.39 -2.97 5.28
CA PHE A 71 7.81 -2.34 6.46
C PHE A 71 8.90 -2.15 7.50
N PHE A 72 8.96 -0.95 8.06
CA PHE A 72 9.88 -0.58 9.11
C PHE A 72 9.13 0.01 10.30
N ILE A 73 9.45 -0.44 11.51
CA ILE A 73 9.00 0.19 12.76
C ILE A 73 10.23 0.74 13.47
N ASP A 74 10.22 2.04 13.74
CA ASP A 74 11.33 2.76 14.39
C ASP A 74 12.68 2.57 13.68
N GLY A 75 12.64 2.41 12.34
CA GLY A 75 13.80 2.19 11.49
C GLY A 75 14.30 0.75 11.42
N ALA A 76 13.72 -0.18 12.18
CA ALA A 76 14.00 -1.61 12.05
C ALA A 76 13.11 -2.23 10.97
N ASP A 77 13.71 -3.00 10.04
CA ASP A 77 12.97 -3.83 9.08
C ASP A 77 12.20 -4.93 9.84
N VAL A 78 10.89 -4.95 9.64
CA VAL A 78 9.96 -5.86 10.33
C VAL A 78 9.16 -6.73 9.37
N GLY A 79 9.39 -6.62 8.06
CA GLY A 79 8.75 -7.48 7.08
C GLY A 79 8.64 -6.87 5.70
N THR A 80 8.21 -7.71 4.76
CA THR A 80 8.01 -7.34 3.36
C THR A 80 6.69 -7.92 2.87
N PHE A 81 6.06 -7.24 1.90
CA PHE A 81 4.89 -7.72 1.20
C PHE A 81 5.13 -7.67 -0.30
N THR A 82 4.77 -8.74 -0.98
CA THR A 82 4.77 -8.84 -2.44
C THR A 82 3.48 -9.47 -2.90
N HIS A 83 2.94 -8.98 -4.01
CA HIS A 83 1.77 -9.55 -4.67
C HIS A 83 1.93 -9.46 -6.18
N ASP A 84 1.73 -10.61 -6.82
CA ASP A 84 1.61 -10.74 -8.27
C ASP A 84 0.13 -10.88 -8.64
N SER A 85 -0.26 -10.17 -9.68
CA SER A 85 -1.63 -10.18 -10.20
C SER A 85 -2.09 -11.58 -10.61
N ASP A 86 -3.34 -11.92 -10.27
CA ASP A 86 -4.02 -13.11 -10.79
C ASP A 86 -4.69 -12.91 -12.16
N GLY A 87 -4.66 -11.68 -12.70
CA GLY A 87 -5.24 -11.34 -14.00
C GLY A 87 -6.77 -11.26 -14.05
N SER A 88 -7.45 -11.33 -12.90
CA SER A 88 -8.92 -11.26 -12.79
C SER A 88 -9.53 -9.93 -13.25
N SER A 89 -8.71 -8.89 -13.41
CA SER A 89 -9.12 -7.50 -13.64
C SER A 89 -10.03 -6.96 -12.52
N GLN A 90 -9.79 -7.42 -11.28
CA GLN A 90 -10.52 -6.99 -10.09
C GLN A 90 -9.61 -6.34 -9.05
N PHE A 91 -10.22 -5.55 -8.18
CA PHE A 91 -9.59 -5.02 -6.97
C PHE A 91 -9.93 -5.86 -5.75
N SER A 92 -8.92 -6.25 -4.97
CA SER A 92 -9.10 -6.88 -3.66
C SER A 92 -9.00 -5.82 -2.56
N TYR A 93 -10.16 -5.43 -2.01
CA TYR A 93 -10.25 -4.47 -0.91
C TYR A 93 -10.04 -5.13 0.45
N ASN A 94 -9.70 -4.34 1.48
CA ASN A 94 -9.46 -4.83 2.84
C ASN A 94 -8.39 -5.94 2.91
N THR A 95 -7.35 -5.85 2.07
CA THR A 95 -6.28 -6.84 2.05
C THR A 95 -5.27 -6.51 3.14
N LEU A 96 -5.13 -7.37 4.14
CA LEU A 96 -4.11 -7.24 5.18
C LEU A 96 -2.73 -7.53 4.57
N VAL A 97 -1.88 -6.51 4.48
CA VAL A 97 -0.54 -6.61 3.89
C VAL A 97 0.57 -6.71 4.93
N TYR A 98 0.30 -6.24 6.16
CA TYR A 98 1.23 -6.36 7.28
C TYR A 98 0.48 -6.33 8.61
N GLN A 99 0.94 -7.11 9.58
CA GLN A 99 0.50 -7.02 10.96
C GLN A 99 1.67 -7.28 11.91
N ASN A 100 1.64 -6.62 13.06
CA ASN A 100 2.51 -6.96 14.19
C ASN A 100 1.78 -6.65 15.49
N THR A 101 1.66 -7.65 16.36
CA THR A 101 0.90 -7.58 17.62
C THR A 101 1.80 -7.71 18.85
N THR A 102 3.10 -7.53 18.66
CA THR A 102 4.14 -7.75 19.67
C THR A 102 5.01 -6.51 19.85
N ILE A 103 4.49 -5.34 19.49
CA ILE A 103 5.19 -4.06 19.57
C ILE A 103 5.21 -3.64 21.06
N PRO A 104 6.35 -3.20 21.62
CA PRO A 104 6.39 -2.63 22.95
C PRO A 104 5.38 -1.48 23.09
N ASP A 105 4.82 -1.26 24.28
CA ASP A 105 3.93 -0.11 24.49
C ASP A 105 4.72 1.21 24.38
N GLY A 106 4.24 2.14 23.56
CA GLY A 106 4.87 3.42 23.36
C GLY A 106 4.52 4.09 22.03
N ASP A 107 5.25 5.16 21.72
CA ASP A 107 5.15 5.89 20.46
C ASP A 107 6.10 5.30 19.42
N HIS A 108 5.58 5.05 18.23
CA HIS A 108 6.27 4.38 17.14
C HIS A 108 6.12 5.12 15.82
N VAL A 109 7.06 4.89 14.91
CA VAL A 109 6.99 5.34 13.51
C VAL A 109 6.91 4.13 12.61
N LEU A 110 5.81 4.00 11.86
CA LEU A 110 5.72 3.08 10.74
C LEU A 110 6.20 3.79 9.46
N LEU A 111 7.14 3.16 8.76
CA LEU A 111 7.53 3.48 7.41
C LEU A 111 7.20 2.27 6.52
N ILE A 112 6.47 2.53 5.44
CA ILE A 112 6.24 1.57 4.36
C ILE A 112 7.01 2.11 3.16
N GLU A 113 7.95 1.36 2.64
CA GLU A 113 8.82 1.81 1.55
C GLU A 113 8.80 0.84 0.37
N THR A 114 8.72 1.40 -0.83
CA THR A 114 8.89 0.68 -2.08
C THR A 114 10.18 1.16 -2.74
N THR A 115 11.07 0.21 -3.01
CA THR A 115 12.29 0.39 -3.80
C THR A 115 12.45 -0.75 -4.82
N GLY A 116 13.50 -0.67 -5.65
CA GLY A 116 13.93 -1.75 -6.54
C GLY A 116 13.99 -1.35 -8.01
N ALA A 117 14.19 -2.35 -8.87
CA ALA A 117 14.33 -2.11 -10.31
C ALA A 117 12.98 -2.09 -11.05
N ASP A 118 11.96 -2.77 -10.50
CA ASP A 118 10.68 -2.95 -11.20
C ASP A 118 9.62 -1.96 -10.70
N PRO A 119 8.75 -1.47 -11.60
CA PRO A 119 7.57 -0.70 -11.21
C PRO A 119 6.68 -1.46 -10.23
N ALA A 120 6.11 -0.74 -9.27
CA ALA A 120 5.15 -1.28 -8.33
C ALA A 120 4.11 -0.23 -7.95
N ILE A 121 2.88 -0.63 -7.72
CA ILE A 121 1.80 0.25 -7.28
C ILE A 121 1.48 -0.01 -5.81
N ILE A 122 1.33 1.07 -5.05
CA ILE A 122 0.79 1.04 -3.69
C ILE A 122 -0.55 1.75 -3.73
N ILE A 123 -1.60 1.09 -3.26
CA ILE A 123 -2.92 1.70 -3.02
C ILE A 123 -3.25 1.50 -1.53
N PHE A 124 -2.86 2.50 -0.74
CA PHE A 124 -3.07 2.54 0.69
C PHE A 124 -4.55 2.84 1.00
N ASP A 125 -5.14 2.05 1.89
CA ASP A 125 -6.51 2.24 2.38
C ASP A 125 -6.47 2.76 3.83
N TYR A 126 -6.07 1.91 4.79
CA TYR A 126 -6.04 2.29 6.20
C TYR A 126 -5.06 1.47 7.04
N VAL A 127 -4.84 1.97 8.26
CA VAL A 127 -4.12 1.28 9.33
C VAL A 127 -5.00 1.24 10.57
N LEU A 128 -4.99 0.10 11.26
CA LEU A 128 -5.52 -0.04 12.61
C LEU A 128 -4.36 -0.25 13.58
N TYR A 129 -4.42 0.39 14.74
CA TYR A 129 -3.47 0.20 15.83
C TYR A 129 -4.19 0.25 17.18
N THR A 130 -3.60 -0.36 18.21
CA THR A 130 -4.18 -0.49 19.55
C THR A 130 -3.20 -0.09 20.63
#